data_AF-A0A011SJA4-F1
#
_entry.id   AF-A0A011SJA4-F1
#
_cell.length_a   1.000
_cell.length_b   1.000
_cell.length_c   1.000
_cell.angle_alpha   90.00
_cell.angle_beta   90.00
_cell.angle_gamma   90.00
#
_symmetry.space_group_name_H-M   'P 1'
#
loop_
_entity.id
_entity.type
_entity.pdbx_description
1 polymer ?
#
loop_
_entity_poly.entity_id
_entity_poly.type
_entity_poly.pdbx_seq_one_letter_code
_entity_poly.pdbx_strand_id
1 'polypeptide(L)' 'MRASKNSKTRHYDVIVVGAGGAGLSAAIEAADKGAHVLILEKCQL' A
#
# COMPACT_ATOMS: atom_id res chain seq x y z
N MET A 1 -32.63 -6.60 -3.58
CA MET A 1 -31.43 -7.43 -3.85
C MET A 1 -30.19 -6.54 -3.69
N ARG A 2 -29.38 -6.73 -2.64
CA ARG A 2 -28.09 -6.04 -2.49
C ARG A 2 -26.98 -7.03 -2.88
N ALA A 3 -26.10 -6.60 -3.76
CA ALA A 3 -24.98 -7.41 -4.24
C ALA A 3 -24.13 -7.90 -3.05
N SER A 4 -23.85 -9.21 -3.01
CA SER A 4 -22.92 -9.82 -2.06
C SER A 4 -21.53 -9.28 -2.34
N LYS A 5 -21.13 -8.23 -1.62
CA LYS A 5 -19.79 -7.65 -1.70
C LYS A 5 -18.88 -8.51 -0.85
N ASN A 6 -18.15 -9.43 -1.47
CA ASN A 6 -17.08 -10.17 -0.81
C ASN A 6 -15.90 -9.21 -0.56
N SER A 7 -16.03 -8.31 0.43
CA SER A 7 -14.99 -7.35 0.77
C SER A 7 -13.95 -8.01 1.67
N LYS A 8 -12.88 -8.53 1.08
CA LYS A 8 -11.71 -8.93 1.84
C LYS A 8 -10.97 -7.66 2.29
N THR A 9 -11.17 -7.26 3.54
CA THR A 9 -10.35 -6.22 4.18
C THR A 9 -8.91 -6.72 4.28
N ARG A 10 -7.95 -5.91 3.82
CA ARG A 10 -6.51 -6.17 4.00
C ARG A 10 -5.98 -5.18 5.01
N HIS A 11 -5.15 -5.66 5.94
CA HIS A 11 -4.49 -4.84 6.95
C HIS A 11 -3.03 -4.59 6.56
N TYR A 12 -2.59 -3.37 6.76
CA TYR A 12 -1.23 -2.91 6.49
C TYR A 12 -0.79 -2.04 7.67
N ASP A 13 0.47 -2.12 8.04
CA ASP A 13 1.04 -1.30 9.11
C ASP A 13 1.39 0.09 8.60
N VAL A 14 1.80 0.19 7.33
CA VAL A 14 2.17 1.43 6.65
C VAL A 14 1.56 1.48 5.25
N ILE A 15 1.02 2.64 4.88
CA ILE A 15 0.57 2.93 3.52
C ILE A 15 1.38 4.10 2.99
N VAL A 16 2.08 3.89 1.87
CA VAL A 16 2.85 4.90 1.15
C VAL A 16 2.10 5.29 -0.11
N VAL A 17 1.87 6.59 -0.31
CA VAL A 17 1.23 7.14 -1.51
C VAL A 17 2.30 7.88 -2.32
N GLY A 18 2.60 7.37 -3.51
CA GLY A 18 3.69 7.80 -4.38
C GLY A 18 4.87 6.81 -4.35
N ALA A 19 5.29 6.33 -5.52
CA ALA A 19 6.44 5.45 -5.77
C ALA A 19 7.61 6.19 -6.44
N GLY A 20 7.75 7.49 -6.16
CA GLY A 20 8.98 8.23 -6.44
C GLY A 20 10.11 7.85 -5.47
N GLY A 21 11.30 8.44 -5.62
CA GLY A 21 12.49 8.10 -4.82
C GLY A 21 12.25 8.17 -3.30
N ALA A 22 11.56 9.21 -2.83
CA ALA A 22 11.23 9.36 -1.41
C ALA A 22 10.24 8.29 -0.91
N GLY A 23 9.20 7.99 -1.69
CA GLY A 23 8.17 7.02 -1.32
C GLY A 23 8.72 5.60 -1.26
N LEU A 24 9.51 5.20 -2.27
CA LEU A 24 10.17 3.90 -2.27
C LEU A 24 11.20 3.78 -1.13
N SER A 25 11.98 4.83 -0.87
CA SER A 25 12.93 4.82 0.26
C SER A 25 12.22 4.62 1.60
N ALA A 26 11.09 5.31 1.82
CA ALA A 26 10.29 5.14 3.03
C ALA A 26 9.66 3.74 3.12
N ALA A 27 9.20 3.19 1.99
CA ALA A 27 8.63 1.85 1.95
C ALA A 27 9.65 0.75 2.26
N ILE A 28 10.87 0.88 1.71
CA ILE A 28 11.99 -0.04 1.98
C ILE A 28 12.35 0.00 3.46
N GLU A 29 12.59 1.19 4.02
CA GLU A 29 12.93 1.33 5.44
C GLU A 29 11.85 0.76 6.38
N ALA A 30 10.57 0.96 6.05
CA ALA A 30 9.47 0.39 6.82
C ALA A 30 9.44 -1.15 6.71
N ALA A 31 9.64 -1.69 5.51
CA ALA A 31 9.70 -3.13 5.28
C ALA A 31 10.91 -3.78 5.97
N ASP A 32 12.08 -3.14 5.97
CA ASP A 32 13.29 -3.61 6.66
C ASP A 32 13.09 -3.67 8.19
N LYS A 33 12.21 -2.83 8.74
CA LYS A 33 11.74 -2.89 10.14
C LYS A 33 10.64 -3.93 10.38
N GLY A 34 10.27 -4.70 9.36
CA GLY A 34 9.28 -5.77 9.42
C GLY A 34 7.83 -5.32 9.23
N ALA A 35 7.57 -4.10 8.78
CA ALA A 35 6.22 -3.62 8.54
C ALA A 35 5.61 -4.24 7.26
N HIS A 36 4.32 -4.55 7.30
CA HIS A 36 3.56 -4.90 6.09
C HIS A 36 3.12 -3.62 5.37
N VAL A 37 3.80 -3.30 4.27
CA VAL A 37 3.66 -2.02 3.56
C VAL A 37 2.80 -2.13 2.30
N LEU A 38 1.87 -1.19 2.11
CA LEU A 38 1.15 -0.98 0.84
C LEU A 38 1.69 0.28 0.15
N ILE A 39 2.06 0.18 -1.12
CA ILE A 39 2.47 1.33 -1.95
C ILE A 39 1.38 1.58 -2.99
N LEU A 40 0.95 2.84 -3.13
CA LEU A 40 -0.02 3.29 -4.11
C LEU A 40 0.61 4.34 -5.01
N GLU A 41 0.74 4.07 -6.31
CA GLU A 41 1.21 5.03 -7.31
C GLU A 41 0.13 5.25 -8.35
N LYS A 42 0.04 6.50 -8.82
CA LYS A 42 -0.83 6.86 -9.92
C LYS A 42 -0.13 6.49 -11.23
N CYS A 43 -0.36 5.26 -11.71
CA CYS A 43 -0.07 4.93 -13.10
C CYS A 43 -1.19 5.47 -14.00
N GLN A 44 -0.85 6.37 -14.92
CA GLN A 44 -1.76 6.85 -15.95
C GLN A 44 -1.12 6.56 -17.31
N LEU A 45 -1.54 5.45 -17.92
CA LEU A 45 -1.29 5.11 -19.31
C LEU A 45 -2.52 5.47 -20.15
#